data_AF-A0A4D9DDH9-F1
#
_entry.id   AF-A0A4D9DDH9-F1
#
_cell.length_a   1.000
_cell.length_b   1.000
_cell.length_c   1.000
_cell.angle_alpha   90.00
_cell.angle_beta   90.00
_cell.angle_gamma   90.00
#
_symmetry.space_group_name_H-M   'P 1'
#
loop_
_entity.id
_entity.type
_entity.pdbx_description
1 polymer ?
#
loop_
_entity_poly.entity_id
_entity_poly.type
_entity_poly.pdbx_seq_one_letter_code
_entity_poly.pdbx_strand_id
1 'polypeptide(L)'
;MFNQMAKWVQYDNETGIYYETWTVRASPDKHAVVWFESYECSKFILRTYQKLADLGAVFNKIQTNYTSITLFTGEPIYLGNETSIFGPLGNKTVAAAIRDFYYPFKPHQSVEEFFLNVLKIVDQVVLNHQFYLFYNLDYWLLPIKSPYIKITYEEIPLPNEDNTWVGL
;
A
#
# COMPACT_ATOMS: atom_id res chain seq x y z
N MET A 1 -3.55 23.88 -19.48
CA MET A 1 -3.25 23.02 -18.32
C MET A 1 -4.39 22.03 -18.01
N PHE A 2 -5.58 22.48 -17.60
CA PHE A 2 -6.70 21.59 -17.22
C PHE A 2 -7.01 20.50 -18.25
N ASN A 3 -7.25 20.86 -19.53
CA ASN A 3 -7.56 19.86 -20.57
C ASN A 3 -6.46 18.82 -20.80
N GLN A 4 -5.19 19.19 -20.57
CA GLN A 4 -4.07 18.25 -20.69
C GLN A 4 -4.00 17.32 -19.47
N MET A 5 -4.24 17.85 -18.27
CA MET A 5 -4.41 17.06 -17.05
C MET A 5 -5.59 16.09 -17.19
N ALA A 6 -6.74 16.51 -17.74
CA ALA A 6 -7.90 15.65 -17.93
C ALA A 6 -7.62 14.46 -18.86
N LYS A 7 -6.88 14.66 -19.95
CA LYS A 7 -6.41 13.57 -20.81
C LYS A 7 -5.48 12.61 -20.08
N TRP A 8 -4.61 13.14 -19.23
CA TRP A 8 -3.75 12.31 -18.38
C TRP A 8 -4.55 11.52 -17.35
N VAL A 9 -5.56 12.11 -16.71
CA VAL A 9 -6.46 11.40 -15.78
C VAL A 9 -7.17 10.25 -16.48
N GLN A 10 -7.65 10.45 -17.71
CA GLN A 10 -8.25 9.36 -18.47
C GLN A 10 -7.26 8.21 -18.68
N TYR A 11 -6.01 8.52 -19.04
CA TYR A 11 -4.96 7.51 -19.20
C TYR A 11 -4.60 6.82 -17.87
N ASP A 12 -4.47 7.55 -16.75
CA ASP A 12 -4.20 6.99 -15.41
C ASP A 12 -5.33 6.05 -14.98
N ASN A 13 -6.59 6.41 -15.28
CA ASN A 13 -7.76 5.58 -14.99
C ASN A 13 -7.81 4.29 -15.83
N GLU A 14 -7.32 4.32 -17.07
CA GLU A 14 -7.28 3.16 -17.96
C GLU A 14 -6.09 2.21 -17.66
N THR A 15 -5.05 2.70 -16.97
CA THR A 15 -3.81 1.95 -16.73
C THR A 15 -3.60 1.55 -15.27
N GLY A 16 -4.06 2.37 -14.31
CA GLY A 16 -3.93 2.18 -12.87
C GLY A 16 -5.13 1.51 -12.23
N ILE A 17 -5.45 0.29 -12.66
CA ILE A 17 -6.75 -0.37 -12.41
C ILE A 17 -6.90 -1.05 -11.04
N TYR A 18 -5.88 -1.02 -10.18
CA TYR A 18 -5.93 -1.65 -8.85
C TYR A 18 -5.74 -0.61 -7.74
N TYR A 19 -6.43 -0.81 -6.62
CA TYR A 19 -6.25 -0.01 -5.42
C TYR A 19 -5.42 -0.81 -4.41
N GLU A 20 -4.31 -0.24 -3.96
CA GLU A 20 -3.46 -0.84 -2.92
C GLU A 20 -3.41 0.06 -1.69
N THR A 21 -3.71 -0.53 -0.53
CA THR A 21 -3.79 0.18 0.75
C THR A 21 -2.44 0.29 1.43
N TRP A 22 -1.61 -0.76 1.36
CA TRP A 22 -0.45 -0.90 2.21
C TRP A 22 0.78 -0.25 1.60
N THR A 23 1.40 0.68 2.32
CA THR A 23 2.82 0.95 2.15
C THR A 23 3.59 -0.06 3.01
N VAL A 24 4.61 -0.71 2.45
CA VAL A 24 5.36 -1.76 3.15
C VAL A 24 6.81 -1.33 3.25
N ARG A 25 7.34 -1.23 4.48
CA ARG A 25 8.68 -0.69 4.75
C ARG A 25 9.51 -1.61 5.62
N ALA A 26 10.82 -1.49 5.49
CA ALA A 26 11.75 -2.22 6.33
C ALA A 26 11.82 -1.66 7.76
N SER A 27 11.53 -0.41 8.04
CA SER A 27 11.49 0.11 9.42
C SER A 27 10.79 1.48 9.45
N PRO A 28 10.48 2.02 10.65
CA PRO A 28 9.97 3.38 10.80
C PRO A 28 10.98 4.48 10.42
N ASP A 29 12.24 4.12 10.13
CA ASP A 29 13.28 5.09 9.82
C ASP A 29 12.99 5.80 8.50
N LYS A 30 13.28 7.09 8.43
CA LYS A 30 13.01 7.93 7.25
C LYS A 30 13.68 7.37 5.98
N HIS A 31 14.85 6.75 6.13
CA HIS A 31 15.65 6.18 5.03
C HIS A 31 15.51 4.65 4.89
N ALA A 32 14.53 4.04 5.56
CA ALA A 32 14.28 2.61 5.44
C ALA A 32 13.90 2.22 4.01
N VAL A 33 14.29 1.01 3.61
CA VAL A 33 13.85 0.40 2.34
C VAL A 33 12.33 0.38 2.27
N VAL A 34 11.77 0.82 1.15
CA VAL A 34 10.36 0.67 0.83
C VAL A 34 10.24 -0.54 -0.09
N TRP A 35 9.50 -1.54 0.36
CA TRP A 35 9.26 -2.78 -0.38
C TRP A 35 8.11 -2.61 -1.38
N PHE A 36 7.02 -1.98 -0.93
CA PHE A 36 5.82 -1.72 -1.72
C PHE A 36 5.26 -0.34 -1.39
N GLU A 37 4.80 0.38 -2.40
CA GLU A 37 4.11 1.66 -2.27
C GLU A 37 2.60 1.42 -2.32
N SER A 38 1.83 2.16 -1.53
CA SER A 38 0.38 2.16 -1.70
C SER A 38 -0.02 2.77 -3.04
N TYR A 39 -1.19 2.38 -3.54
CA TYR A 39 -1.84 2.95 -4.71
C TYR A 39 -3.28 3.32 -4.33
N GLU A 40 -3.39 4.40 -3.57
CA GLU A 40 -4.64 4.85 -2.96
C GLU A 40 -4.97 6.31 -3.33
N CYS A 41 -6.06 6.86 -2.77
CA CYS A 41 -6.60 8.14 -3.21
C CYS A 41 -5.61 9.29 -2.97
N SER A 42 -4.85 9.29 -1.88
CA SER A 42 -3.81 10.30 -1.62
C SER A 42 -2.75 10.29 -2.73
N LYS A 43 -2.35 9.11 -3.19
CA LYS A 43 -1.35 8.91 -4.25
C LYS A 43 -1.85 9.43 -5.59
N PHE A 44 -3.14 9.26 -5.92
CA PHE A 44 -3.73 9.87 -7.11
C PHE A 44 -3.68 11.41 -7.06
N ILE A 45 -4.02 12.01 -5.92
CA ILE A 45 -3.94 13.47 -5.74
C ILE A 45 -2.51 13.97 -5.91
N LEU A 46 -1.53 13.28 -5.31
CA LEU A 46 -0.11 13.63 -5.44
C LEU A 46 0.38 13.51 -6.90
N ARG A 47 0.02 12.44 -7.63
CA ARG A 47 0.33 12.32 -9.06
C ARG A 47 -0.32 13.44 -9.88
N THR A 48 -1.54 13.85 -9.52
CA THR A 48 -2.23 14.95 -10.19
C THR A 48 -1.52 16.29 -9.97
N TYR A 49 -1.10 16.59 -8.74
CA TYR A 49 -0.30 17.78 -8.45
C TYR A 49 1.03 17.76 -9.19
N GLN A 50 1.72 16.62 -9.19
CA GLN A 50 2.95 16.46 -9.97
C GLN A 50 2.70 16.73 -11.45
N LYS A 51 1.62 16.17 -12.02
CA LYS A 51 1.28 16.38 -13.42
C LYS A 51 1.00 17.85 -13.74
N LEU A 52 0.33 18.56 -12.84
CA LEU A 52 0.09 19.99 -12.98
C LEU A 52 1.40 20.79 -12.90
N ALA A 53 2.32 20.44 -11.99
CA ALA A 53 3.66 21.04 -11.93
C ALA A 53 4.45 20.82 -13.22
N ASP A 54 4.43 19.61 -13.79
CA ASP A 54 5.08 19.32 -15.07
C ASP A 54 4.51 20.17 -16.22
N LEU A 55 3.26 20.61 -16.11
CA LEU A 55 2.57 21.50 -17.05
C LEU A 55 2.80 23.00 -16.73
N GLY A 56 3.63 23.32 -15.75
CA GLY A 56 4.00 24.69 -15.37
C GLY A 56 3.13 25.31 -14.28
N ALA A 57 2.31 24.53 -13.55
CA ALA A 57 1.62 25.04 -12.38
C ALA A 57 2.62 25.45 -11.29
N VAL A 58 2.33 26.57 -10.64
CA VAL A 58 3.02 27.01 -9.43
C VAL A 58 2.03 26.91 -8.28
N PHE A 59 2.42 26.19 -7.23
CA PHE A 59 1.60 25.98 -6.05
C PHE A 59 1.96 26.99 -4.95
N ASN A 60 0.97 27.40 -4.16
CA ASN A 60 1.23 28.17 -2.96
C ASN A 60 1.93 27.28 -1.93
N LYS A 61 2.83 27.88 -1.13
CA LYS A 61 3.47 27.20 0.00
C LYS A 61 2.45 27.03 1.12
N ILE A 62 1.83 25.86 1.16
CA ILE A 62 0.88 25.47 2.20
C ILE A 62 1.23 24.04 2.64
N GLN A 63 1.13 23.81 3.95
CA GLN A 63 1.32 22.48 4.50
C GLN A 63 0.19 21.56 4.05
N THR A 64 0.56 20.44 3.43
CA THR A 64 -0.37 19.38 3.02
C THR A 64 -0.02 18.07 3.71
N ASN A 65 -0.93 17.56 4.54
CA ASN A 65 -0.75 16.31 5.26
C ASN A 65 -1.68 15.22 4.71
N TYR A 66 -1.16 14.00 4.66
CA TYR A 66 -1.86 12.84 4.13
C TYR A 66 -1.77 11.67 5.10
N THR A 67 -2.84 10.87 5.12
CA THR A 67 -2.88 9.63 5.90
C THR A 67 -2.07 8.56 5.17
N SER A 68 -1.23 7.83 5.89
CA SER A 68 -0.56 6.63 5.38
C SER A 68 -0.70 5.48 6.36
N ILE A 69 -1.00 4.29 5.82
CA ILE A 69 -1.04 3.03 6.55
C ILE A 69 0.18 2.22 6.15
N THR A 70 1.10 2.03 7.09
CA THR A 70 2.39 1.36 6.84
C THR A 70 2.48 0.02 7.58
N LEU A 71 2.87 -1.04 6.85
CA LEU A 71 3.33 -2.33 7.39
C LEU A 71 4.85 -2.34 7.53
N PHE A 72 5.37 -2.90 8.62
CA PHE A 72 6.81 -3.05 8.83
C PHE A 72 7.25 -4.50 8.76
N THR A 73 8.22 -4.78 7.89
CA THR A 73 8.54 -6.15 7.50
C THR A 73 10.04 -6.38 7.32
N GLY A 74 10.47 -7.64 7.36
CA GLY A 74 11.68 -8.11 6.70
C GLY A 74 11.55 -8.04 5.18
N GLU A 75 12.51 -8.64 4.47
CA GLU A 75 12.44 -8.77 3.01
C GLU A 75 11.23 -9.64 2.61
N PRO A 76 10.36 -9.18 1.69
CA PRO A 76 9.24 -9.95 1.18
C PRO A 76 9.68 -11.19 0.43
N ILE A 77 8.92 -12.28 0.58
CA ILE A 77 9.15 -13.54 -0.11
C ILE A 77 8.07 -13.71 -1.18
N TYR A 78 8.49 -13.79 -2.44
CA TYR A 78 7.58 -14.06 -3.56
C TYR A 78 7.01 -15.48 -3.48
N LEU A 79 5.68 -15.61 -3.56
CA LEU A 79 5.00 -16.91 -3.54
C LEU A 79 4.52 -17.35 -4.92
N GLY A 80 4.12 -16.41 -5.77
CA GLY A 80 3.57 -16.70 -7.10
C GLY A 80 2.27 -15.95 -7.40
N ASN A 81 1.80 -16.11 -8.64
CA ASN A 81 0.50 -15.62 -9.09
C ASN A 81 -0.63 -16.60 -8.76
N GLU A 82 -1.88 -16.17 -9.00
CA GLU A 82 -3.09 -16.96 -8.74
C GLU A 82 -3.04 -18.37 -9.35
N THR A 83 -2.69 -18.50 -10.64
CA THR A 83 -2.66 -19.80 -11.32
C THR A 83 -1.57 -20.73 -10.78
N SER A 84 -0.42 -20.17 -10.39
CA SER A 84 0.70 -20.93 -9.85
C SER A 84 0.44 -21.43 -8.42
N ILE A 85 -0.39 -20.73 -7.66
CA ILE A 85 -0.70 -21.07 -6.27
C ILE A 85 -1.97 -21.93 -6.17
N PHE A 86 -3.05 -21.51 -6.82
CA PHE A 86 -4.37 -22.12 -6.69
C PHE A 86 -4.74 -23.08 -7.83
N GLY A 87 -3.92 -23.17 -8.87
CA GLY A 87 -4.14 -24.07 -10.00
C GLY A 87 -3.89 -25.55 -9.69
N PRO A 88 -4.13 -26.46 -10.65
CA PRO A 88 -4.01 -27.90 -10.44
C PRO A 88 -2.60 -28.38 -10.03
N LEU A 89 -1.57 -27.67 -10.48
CA LEU A 89 -0.16 -27.92 -10.16
C LEU A 89 0.36 -27.04 -9.01
N GLY A 90 -0.51 -26.25 -8.40
CA GLY A 90 -0.13 -25.29 -7.36
C GLY A 90 0.13 -25.94 -6.02
N ASN A 91 0.84 -25.22 -5.16
CA ASN A 91 1.16 -25.69 -3.82
C ASN A 91 -0.08 -25.59 -2.91
N LYS A 92 -0.74 -26.74 -2.69
CA LYS A 92 -1.97 -26.84 -1.89
C LYS A 92 -1.80 -26.33 -0.46
N THR A 93 -0.62 -26.49 0.14
CA THR A 93 -0.33 -26.03 1.49
C THR A 93 -0.29 -24.51 1.56
N VAL A 94 0.40 -23.87 0.60
CA VAL A 94 0.46 -22.40 0.50
C VAL A 94 -0.92 -21.83 0.19
N ALA A 95 -1.65 -22.44 -0.74
CA ALA A 95 -3.02 -22.05 -1.06
C ALA A 95 -3.97 -22.11 0.15
N ALA A 96 -3.86 -23.15 0.98
CA ALA A 96 -4.63 -23.27 2.22
C ALA A 96 -4.23 -22.18 3.22
N ALA A 97 -2.94 -21.97 3.43
CA ALA A 97 -2.43 -20.94 4.35
C ALA A 97 -2.89 -19.52 3.96
N ILE A 98 -2.89 -19.19 2.66
CA ILE A 98 -3.38 -17.89 2.18
C ILE A 98 -4.89 -17.75 2.44
N ARG A 99 -5.68 -18.79 2.16
CA ARG A 99 -7.13 -18.77 2.43
C ARG A 99 -7.44 -18.62 3.91
N ASP A 100 -6.72 -19.36 4.75
CA ASP A 100 -6.88 -19.31 6.19
C ASP A 100 -6.46 -17.94 6.76
N PHE A 101 -5.43 -17.32 6.20
CA PHE A 101 -5.02 -15.96 6.54
C PHE A 101 -6.09 -14.93 6.18
N TYR A 102 -6.68 -14.98 4.97
CA TYR A 102 -7.68 -13.99 4.55
C TYR A 102 -9.07 -14.21 5.15
N TYR A 103 -9.40 -15.43 5.57
CA TYR A 103 -10.73 -15.79 6.09
C TYR A 103 -11.25 -14.87 7.21
N PRO A 104 -10.47 -14.49 8.24
CA PRO A 104 -10.94 -13.66 9.35
C PRO A 104 -11.23 -12.20 8.97
N PHE A 105 -10.73 -11.72 7.82
CA PHE A 105 -10.89 -10.34 7.37
C PHE A 105 -12.21 -10.08 6.64
N LYS A 106 -13.02 -11.11 6.39
CA LYS A 106 -14.36 -10.97 5.85
C LYS A 106 -15.33 -10.39 6.91
N PRO A 107 -16.47 -9.81 6.49
CA PRO A 107 -17.52 -9.40 7.42
C PRO A 107 -17.97 -10.56 8.32
N HIS A 108 -18.03 -10.32 9.64
CA HIS A 108 -18.50 -11.28 10.63
C HIS A 108 -20.03 -11.31 10.68
N GLN A 109 -20.61 -12.47 10.99
CA GLN A 109 -22.06 -12.65 11.13
C GLN A 109 -22.54 -12.54 12.57
N SER A 110 -21.63 -12.67 13.54
CA SER A 110 -21.92 -12.55 14.97
C SER A 110 -20.77 -11.89 15.74
N VAL A 111 -21.07 -11.41 16.95
CA VAL A 111 -20.06 -10.84 17.85
C VAL A 111 -19.06 -11.90 18.31
N GLU A 112 -19.50 -13.14 18.50
CA GLU A 112 -18.61 -14.27 18.81
C GLU A 112 -17.59 -14.52 17.69
N GLU A 113 -18.07 -14.58 16.43
CA GLU A 113 -17.21 -14.73 15.26
C GLU A 113 -16.22 -13.56 15.15
N PHE A 114 -16.65 -12.33 15.44
CA PHE A 114 -15.77 -11.16 15.47
C PHE A 114 -14.57 -11.37 16.41
N PHE A 115 -14.81 -11.73 17.67
CA PHE A 115 -13.72 -11.93 18.63
C PHE A 115 -12.80 -13.09 18.22
N LEU A 116 -13.36 -14.20 17.74
CA LEU A 116 -12.57 -15.32 17.22
C LEU A 116 -11.69 -14.90 16.03
N ASN A 117 -12.21 -14.08 15.12
CA ASN A 117 -11.47 -13.57 13.98
C ASN A 117 -10.36 -12.60 14.41
N VAL A 118 -10.61 -11.70 15.36
CA VAL A 118 -9.57 -10.82 15.92
C VAL A 118 -8.44 -11.64 16.53
N LEU A 119 -8.76 -12.67 17.33
CA LEU A 119 -7.74 -13.55 17.92
C LEU A 119 -6.91 -14.26 16.86
N LYS A 120 -7.53 -14.76 15.78
CA LYS A 120 -6.81 -15.37 14.65
C LYS A 120 -5.89 -14.38 13.94
N ILE A 121 -6.32 -13.14 13.74
CA ILE A 121 -5.50 -12.10 13.11
C ILE A 121 -4.28 -11.79 13.99
N VAL A 122 -4.47 -11.64 15.30
CA VAL A 122 -3.37 -11.42 16.25
C VAL A 122 -2.39 -12.60 16.25
N ASP A 123 -2.90 -13.83 16.28
CA ASP A 123 -2.07 -15.04 16.21
C ASP A 123 -1.19 -15.05 14.95
N GLN A 124 -1.78 -14.85 13.77
CA GLN A 124 -1.04 -14.89 12.51
C GLN A 124 -0.04 -13.72 12.37
N VAL A 125 -0.49 -12.48 12.62
CA VAL A 125 0.29 -11.27 12.32
C VAL A 125 1.32 -10.97 13.43
N VAL A 126 0.93 -11.13 14.69
CA VAL A 126 1.75 -10.72 15.85
C VAL A 126 2.56 -11.88 16.40
N LEU A 127 1.95 -13.06 16.58
CA LEU A 127 2.64 -14.21 17.20
C LEU A 127 3.46 -15.00 16.17
N ASN A 128 2.89 -15.28 15.00
CA ASN A 128 3.55 -16.03 13.94
C ASN A 128 4.37 -15.14 12.99
N HIS A 129 4.26 -13.82 13.10
CA HIS A 129 4.98 -12.85 12.27
C HIS A 129 4.71 -12.99 10.76
N GLN A 130 3.49 -13.41 10.39
CA GLN A 130 3.12 -13.68 9.00
C GLN A 130 2.03 -12.73 8.52
N PHE A 131 2.23 -12.18 7.32
CA PHE A 131 1.21 -11.44 6.61
C PHE A 131 1.30 -11.77 5.13
N TYR A 132 0.17 -12.11 4.50
CA TYR A 132 0.13 -12.35 3.06
C TYR A 132 -0.36 -11.08 2.37
N LEU A 133 0.44 -10.56 1.45
CA LEU A 133 0.13 -9.39 0.63
C LEU A 133 -0.20 -9.84 -0.79
N PHE A 134 -1.28 -9.31 -1.33
CA PHE A 134 -1.60 -9.41 -2.74
C PHE A 134 -1.24 -8.09 -3.43
N TYR A 135 -0.23 -8.10 -4.30
CA TYR A 135 0.30 -6.90 -4.94
C TYR A 135 0.69 -7.22 -6.39
N ASN A 136 0.30 -6.36 -7.34
CA ASN A 136 0.53 -6.57 -8.78
C ASN A 136 0.05 -7.94 -9.32
N LEU A 137 -1.10 -8.43 -8.82
CA LEU A 137 -1.67 -9.74 -9.17
C LEU A 137 -0.87 -10.96 -8.70
N ASP A 138 0.11 -10.73 -7.81
CA ASP A 138 0.94 -11.76 -7.20
C ASP A 138 0.78 -11.80 -5.68
N TYR A 139 1.12 -12.94 -5.08
CA TYR A 139 1.11 -13.14 -3.64
C TYR A 139 2.53 -13.12 -3.08
N TRP A 140 2.66 -12.45 -1.93
CA TRP A 140 3.90 -12.26 -1.20
C TRP A 140 3.70 -12.62 0.26
N LEU A 141 4.65 -13.33 0.85
CA LEU A 141 4.72 -13.52 2.29
C LEU A 141 5.62 -12.42 2.88
N LEU A 142 5.08 -11.70 3.85
CA LEU A 142 5.77 -10.65 4.57
C LEU A 142 6.14 -11.12 5.98
N PRO A 143 7.45 -11.20 6.32
CA PRO A 143 7.89 -11.42 7.69
C PRO A 143 7.65 -10.15 8.51
N ILE A 144 6.51 -10.04 9.18
CA ILE A 144 6.13 -8.83 9.92
C ILE A 144 7.04 -8.63 11.13
N LYS A 145 7.39 -7.39 11.42
CA LYS A 145 8.14 -7.01 12.63
C LYS A 145 7.60 -5.76 13.27
N SER A 146 7.91 -5.57 14.56
CA SER A 146 7.54 -4.39 15.33
C SER A 146 7.97 -3.09 14.61
N PRO A 147 7.10 -2.05 14.55
CA PRO A 147 5.83 -1.89 15.26
C PRO A 147 4.60 -2.50 14.55
N TYR A 148 4.80 -3.45 13.63
CA TYR A 148 3.77 -4.17 12.87
C TYR A 148 3.03 -3.26 11.87
N ILE A 149 2.15 -2.40 12.38
CA ILE A 149 1.34 -1.45 11.60
C ILE A 149 1.46 -0.08 12.26
N LYS A 150 1.65 0.98 11.46
CA LYS A 150 1.53 2.37 11.92
C LYS A 150 0.64 3.14 10.97
N ILE A 151 -0.34 3.84 11.54
CA ILE A 151 -1.16 4.82 10.83
C ILE A 151 -0.59 6.20 11.16
N THR A 152 -0.28 6.98 10.14
CA THR A 152 0.37 8.28 10.26
C THR A 152 -0.38 9.34 9.49
N TYR A 153 -0.18 10.61 9.87
CA TYR A 153 -0.69 11.77 9.16
C TYR A 153 0.47 12.74 8.93
N GLU A 154 1.25 12.47 7.89
CA GLU A 154 2.55 13.11 7.64
C GLU A 154 2.44 14.14 6.52
N GLU A 155 3.27 15.18 6.61
CA GLU A 155 3.38 16.20 5.58
C GLU A 155 4.02 15.60 4.33
N ILE A 156 3.37 15.82 3.19
CA ILE A 156 3.93 15.59 1.86
C ILE A 156 3.81 16.91 1.13
N PRO A 157 4.93 17.63 0.88
CA PRO A 157 4.90 18.96 0.30
C PRO A 157 4.37 18.94 -1.14
N LEU A 158 3.80 20.07 -1.57
CA LEU A 158 3.41 20.26 -2.97
C LEU A 158 4.67 20.32 -3.86
N PRO A 159 4.57 19.90 -5.14
CA PRO A 159 5.71 19.97 -6.05
C PRO A 159 6.24 21.40 -6.22
N ASN A 160 7.56 21.52 -6.44
CA ASN A 160 8.28 22.79 -6.71
C ASN A 160 8.39 23.80 -5.54
N GLU A 161 8.16 23.40 -4.28
CA GLU A 161 8.44 24.30 -3.14
C GLU A 161 9.89 24.81 -3.07
N ASP A 162 10.85 24.03 -3.58
CA ASP A 162 12.29 24.33 -3.56
C ASP A 162 12.79 25.18 -4.74
N ASN A 163 12.03 25.31 -5.84
CA ASN A 163 12.49 26.01 -7.05
C ASN A 163 12.45 27.55 -6.95
N THR A 164 12.23 28.10 -5.75
CA THR A 164 12.22 29.55 -5.51
C THR A 164 13.52 30.08 -4.88
N TRP A 165 14.54 29.23 -4.65
CA TRP A 165 15.79 29.62 -3.97
C TRP A 165 17.07 29.57 -4.83
N VAL A 166 16.96 29.39 -6.15
CA VAL A 166 18.12 29.49 -7.07
C VAL A 166 17.92 30.71 -7.98
N GLY A 167 18.11 31.90 -7.41
CA GLY A 167 17.87 33.15 -8.12
C GLY A 167 18.15 34.40 -7.28
N LEU A 168 19.29 34.43 -6.59
CA LEU A 168 19.95 35.64 -6.10
C LEU A 168 21.45 35.54 -6.40
#